data_AF-A0A1Y3BAW8-F1
#
_entry.id   AF-A0A1Y3BAW8-F1
#
_cell.length_a   1.000
_cell.length_b   1.000
_cell.length_c   1.000
_cell.angle_alpha   90.00
_cell.angle_beta   90.00
_cell.angle_gamma   90.00
#
_symmetry.space_group_name_H-M   'P 1'
#
loop_
_entity.id
_entity.type
_entity.pdbx_description
1 polymer ?
#
loop_
_entity_poly.entity_id
_entity_poly.type
_entity_poly.pdbx_seq_one_letter_code
_entity_poly.pdbx_strand_id
1 'polypeptide(L)'
;MIGLTLFVGVVIANYGENKGTALLTVDQRRWCDLKKRLKIAQPLHLPPRPDHHRARAIIYDITQHIIFKRTIAILVLINSALLSVSWDINMEHTKPLANVSSALTCVFVFEVCLLFSSIFFLSHN
;
A
#
# COMPACT_ATOMS: atom_id res chain seq x y z
N MET A 1 -5.29 34.59 -20.77
CA MET A 1 -5.04 33.69 -19.63
C MET A 1 -5.34 34.32 -18.27
N ILE A 2 -5.19 35.64 -18.09
CA ILE A 2 -5.54 36.38 -16.85
C ILE A 2 -6.99 36.17 -16.38
N GLY A 3 -7.96 36.10 -17.29
CA GLY A 3 -9.38 35.96 -16.91
C GLY A 3 -9.71 34.64 -16.21
N LEU A 4 -9.07 33.54 -16.63
CA LEU A 4 -9.32 32.21 -16.06
C LEU A 4 -8.69 32.08 -14.66
N THR A 5 -7.52 32.67 -14.45
CA THR A 5 -6.88 32.69 -13.13
C THR A 5 -7.67 33.53 -12.12
N LEU A 6 -8.27 34.64 -12.55
CA LEU A 6 -9.14 35.45 -11.68
C LEU A 6 -10.41 34.70 -11.30
N PHE A 7 -11.06 34.03 -12.27
CA PHE A 7 -12.25 33.23 -12.02
C PHE A 7 -11.99 32.10 -11.01
N VAL A 8 -10.90 31.34 -11.18
CA VAL A 8 -10.48 30.29 -10.25
C VAL A 8 -10.20 30.87 -8.85
N GLY A 9 -9.57 32.04 -8.77
CA GLY A 9 -9.29 32.72 -7.49
C GLY A 9 -10.57 33.07 -6.70
N VAL A 10 -11.58 33.63 -7.37
CA VAL A 10 -12.86 33.98 -6.73
C VAL A 10 -13.58 32.72 -6.25
N VAL A 11 -13.62 31.66 -7.06
CA VAL A 11 -14.26 30.39 -6.69
C VAL A 11 -13.57 29.74 -5.48
N ILE A 12 -12.23 29.75 -5.42
CA ILE A 12 -11.48 29.20 -4.27
C ILE A 12 -11.72 30.01 -3.00
N ALA A 13 -11.73 31.34 -3.09
CA ALA A 13 -12.02 32.21 -1.94
C ALA A 13 -13.44 31.97 -1.40
N ASN A 14 -14.43 31.93 -2.30
CA ASN A 14 -15.82 31.68 -1.95
C ASN A 14 -16.02 30.25 -1.37
N TYR A 15 -15.31 29.26 -1.88
CA TYR A 15 -15.32 27.90 -1.33
C TYR A 15 -14.74 27.84 0.09
N GLY A 16 -13.64 28.56 0.35
CA GLY A 16 -13.03 28.65 1.68
C GLY A 16 -13.94 29.34 2.71
N GLU A 17 -14.69 30.36 2.26
CA GLU A 17 -15.67 31.08 3.06
C GLU A 17 -16.87 30.19 3.42
N ASN A 18 -17.46 29.49 2.44
CA ASN A 18 -18.57 28.56 2.65
C ASN A 18 -18.20 27.35 3.53
N LYS A 19 -16.93 26.91 3.52
CA LYS A 19 -16.44 25.88 4.43
C LYS A 19 -16.12 26.38 5.84
N GLY A 20 -16.16 27.69 6.08
CA GLY A 20 -15.81 28.30 7.36
C GLY A 20 -14.30 28.27 7.68
N THR A 21 -13.42 28.08 6.68
CA THR A 21 -11.97 28.01 6.86
C THR A 21 -11.22 29.25 6.35
N ALA A 22 -11.96 30.25 5.83
CA ALA A 22 -11.43 31.52 5.34
C ALA A 22 -10.86 32.40 6.45
N LEU A 23 -11.48 32.39 7.63
CA LEU A 23 -11.07 33.19 8.80
C LEU A 23 -9.98 32.52 9.65
N LEU A 24 -9.61 31.27 9.32
CA LEU A 24 -8.60 30.53 10.07
C LEU A 24 -7.20 30.93 9.63
N THR A 25 -6.29 31.04 10.61
CA THR A 25 -4.87 31.22 10.32
C THR A 25 -4.30 29.99 9.60
N VAL A 26 -3.15 30.15 8.95
CA VAL A 26 -2.46 29.05 8.25
C VAL A 26 -2.19 27.88 9.20
N ASP A 27 -1.82 28.16 10.46
CA ASP A 27 -1.53 27.11 11.45
C ASP A 27 -2.80 26.43 11.99
N GLN A 28 -3.90 27.15 12.16
CA GLN A 28 -5.19 26.55 12.52
C GLN A 28 -5.70 25.60 11.42
N ARG A 29 -5.47 25.94 10.15
CA ARG A 29 -5.80 25.08 9.01
C ARG A 29 -4.96 23.80 9.02
N ARG A 30 -3.65 23.93 9.22
CA ARG A 30 -2.73 22.77 9.38
C ARG A 30 -3.13 21.88 10.55
N TRP A 31 -3.53 22.47 11.67
CA TRP A 31 -4.01 21.74 12.84
C TRP A 31 -5.32 20.99 12.57
N CYS A 32 -6.27 21.61 11.88
CA CYS A 32 -7.52 20.96 11.47
C CYS A 32 -7.25 19.76 10.56
N ASP A 33 -6.31 19.91 9.61
CA ASP A 33 -5.91 18.82 8.71
C ASP A 33 -5.18 17.71 9.46
N LEU A 34 -4.32 18.03 10.42
CA LEU A 34 -3.67 17.04 11.28
C LEU A 34 -4.70 16.27 12.10
N LYS A 35 -5.66 16.96 12.73
CA LYS A 35 -6.74 16.33 13.51
C LYS A 35 -7.58 15.39 12.64
N LYS A 36 -7.85 15.75 11.38
CA LYS A 36 -8.53 14.88 10.41
C LYS A 36 -7.69 13.66 10.06
N ARG A 37 -6.40 13.83 9.76
CA ARG A 37 -5.48 12.73 9.47
C ARG A 37 -5.38 11.76 10.63
N LEU A 38 -5.31 12.28 11.86
CA LEU A 38 -5.25 11.47 13.07
C LEU A 38 -6.57 10.71 13.32
N LYS A 39 -7.73 11.30 13.01
CA LYS A 39 -9.01 10.58 13.07
C LYS A 39 -9.12 9.44 12.05
N ILE A 40 -8.42 9.52 10.93
CA ILE A 40 -8.39 8.50 9.88
C ILE A 40 -7.35 7.42 10.19
N ALA A 41 -6.28 7.77 10.92
CA ALA A 41 -5.27 6.82 11.34
C ALA A 41 -5.88 5.80 12.32
N GLN A 42 -6.08 4.58 11.83
CA GLN A 42 -6.50 3.46 12.66
C GLN A 42 -5.32 2.90 13.44
N PRO A 43 -5.56 2.32 14.64
CA PRO A 43 -4.52 1.59 15.35
C PRO A 43 -3.94 0.51 14.45
N LEU A 44 -2.62 0.36 14.46
CA LEU A 44 -1.96 -0.63 13.62
C LEU A 44 -2.39 -2.03 14.05
N HIS A 45 -3.15 -2.72 13.20
CA HIS A 45 -3.52 -4.11 13.38
C HIS A 45 -2.28 -5.00 13.11
N LEU A 46 -1.28 -4.95 14.00
CA LEU A 46 -0.12 -5.84 13.95
C LEU A 46 -0.27 -6.89 15.05
N PRO A 47 -0.30 -8.19 14.71
CA PRO A 47 -0.53 -9.22 15.70
C PRO A 47 0.72 -9.39 16.60
N PRO A 48 0.57 -9.83 17.86
CA PRO A 48 1.69 -9.93 18.80
C PRO A 48 2.68 -11.03 18.39
N ARG A 49 3.96 -10.88 18.75
CA ARG A 49 5.01 -11.86 18.40
C ARG A 49 4.73 -13.22 19.08
N PRO A 50 4.79 -14.35 18.37
CA PRO A 50 4.57 -15.66 18.97
C PRO A 50 5.80 -16.11 19.79
N ASP A 51 5.66 -16.21 21.12
CA ASP A 51 6.79 -16.53 22.01
C ASP A 51 7.05 -18.02 22.24
N HIS A 52 6.07 -18.91 21.99
CA HIS A 52 6.13 -20.30 22.47
C HIS A 52 6.88 -21.28 21.52
N HIS A 53 6.99 -20.97 20.23
CA HIS A 53 7.64 -21.84 19.25
C HIS A 53 8.74 -21.12 18.49
N ARG A 54 10.00 -21.53 18.72
CA ARG A 54 11.20 -20.91 18.10
C ARG A 54 11.13 -20.84 16.57
N ALA A 55 10.63 -21.90 15.91
CA ALA A 55 10.45 -21.91 14.46
C ALA A 55 9.45 -20.84 13.99
N ARG A 56 8.38 -20.58 14.75
CA ARG A 56 7.34 -19.58 14.41
C ARG A 56 7.82 -18.15 14.64
N ALA A 57 8.56 -17.92 15.73
CA ALA A 57 9.18 -16.62 16.00
C ALA A 57 10.14 -16.22 14.89
N ILE A 58 10.94 -17.16 14.37
CA ILE A 58 11.87 -16.92 13.26
C ILE A 58 11.11 -16.55 11.98
N ILE A 59 10.04 -17.29 11.63
CA ILE A 59 9.23 -16.99 10.44
C ILE A 59 8.55 -15.62 10.56
N TYR A 60 8.05 -15.27 11.76
CA TYR A 60 7.46 -13.97 12.03
C TYR A 60 8.48 -12.83 11.90
N ASP A 61 9.68 -13.00 12.48
CA ASP A 61 10.74 -11.99 12.42
C ASP A 61 11.22 -11.77 10.97
N ILE A 62 11.28 -12.83 10.14
CA ILE A 62 11.62 -12.74 8.72
C ILE A 62 10.53 -12.00 7.92
N THR A 63 9.26 -12.38 8.11
CA THR A 63 8.12 -11.81 7.35
C THR A 63 7.83 -10.36 7.73
N GLN A 64 8.05 -9.96 8.99
CA GLN A 64 7.89 -8.59 9.42
C GLN A 64 9.04 -7.66 9.03
N HIS A 65 10.16 -8.21 8.57
CA HIS A 65 11.34 -7.42 8.24
C HIS A 65 11.09 -6.45 7.09
N ILE A 66 11.57 -5.21 7.22
CA ILE A 66 11.39 -4.14 6.22
C ILE A 66 11.94 -4.54 4.84
N ILE A 67 13.06 -5.27 4.81
CA ILE A 67 13.67 -5.75 3.56
C ILE A 67 12.76 -6.78 2.89
N PHE A 68 12.15 -7.70 3.65
CA PHE A 68 11.25 -8.70 3.10
C PHE A 68 10.03 -8.03 2.43
N LYS A 69 9.39 -7.09 3.13
CA LYS A 69 8.27 -6.30 2.57
C LYS A 69 8.66 -5.53 1.31
N ARG A 70 9.87 -4.94 1.29
CA ARG A 70 10.38 -4.22 0.12
C ARG A 70 10.67 -5.16 -1.06
N THR A 71 11.23 -6.33 -0.82
CA THR A 71 11.49 -7.34 -1.85
C THR A 71 10.18 -7.81 -2.50
N ILE A 72 9.16 -8.10 -1.70
CA ILE A 72 7.83 -8.46 -2.20
C ILE A 72 7.24 -7.34 -3.07
N ALA A 73 7.32 -6.08 -2.62
CA ALA A 73 6.85 -4.94 -3.40
C ALA A 73 7.58 -4.81 -4.75
N ILE A 74 8.90 -4.99 -4.78
CA ILE A 74 9.68 -4.98 -6.04
C ILE A 74 9.25 -6.12 -6.96
N LEU A 75 9.01 -7.32 -6.39
CA LEU A 75 8.54 -8.47 -7.14
C LEU A 75 7.17 -8.21 -7.81
N VAL A 76 6.26 -7.47 -7.15
CA VAL A 76 4.93 -7.12 -7.68
C VAL A 76 5.09 -6.20 -8.88
N LEU A 77 5.99 -5.22 -8.78
CA LEU A 77 6.26 -4.28 -9.86
C LEU A 77 6.85 -5.01 -11.09
N ILE A 78 7.76 -5.97 -10.87
CA ILE A 78 8.33 -6.78 -11.96
C ILE A 78 7.24 -7.63 -12.63
N ASN A 79 6.38 -8.30 -11.84
CA ASN A 79 5.28 -9.09 -12.39
C ASN A 79 4.29 -8.23 -13.19
N SER A 80 3.98 -7.02 -12.70
CA SER A 80 3.11 -6.06 -13.39
C SER A 80 3.73 -5.54 -14.68
N ALA A 81 5.05 -5.31 -14.69
CA ALA A 81 5.78 -4.89 -15.89
C ALA A 81 5.81 -6.00 -16.96
N LEU A 82 5.92 -7.27 -16.58
CA LEU A 82 5.85 -8.42 -17.49
C LEU A 82 4.51 -8.52 -18.24
N LEU A 83 3.42 -8.04 -17.62
CA LEU A 83 2.09 -7.97 -18.23
C LEU A 83 1.90 -6.76 -19.17
N SER A 84 2.83 -5.80 -19.16
CA SER A 84 2.79 -4.65 -20.08
C SER A 84 3.18 -5.03 -21.51
N VAL A 85 3.85 -6.18 -21.68
CA VAL A 85 4.13 -6.77 -22.99
C VAL A 85 2.87 -7.45 -23.51
N SER A 86 2.53 -7.28 -24.78
CA SER A 86 1.39 -7.99 -25.39
C SER A 86 1.69 -9.48 -25.48
N TRP A 87 0.87 -10.31 -24.84
CA TRP A 87 1.00 -11.76 -24.87
C TRP A 87 0.32 -12.31 -26.13
N ASP A 88 1.11 -12.73 -27.11
CA ASP A 88 0.63 -13.36 -28.33
C ASP A 88 1.00 -14.85 -28.35
N ILE A 89 0.04 -15.71 -28.63
CA ILE A 89 0.22 -17.17 -28.69
C ILE A 89 1.15 -17.63 -29.82
N ASN A 90 1.34 -16.80 -30.85
CA ASN A 90 2.18 -17.09 -32.02
C ASN A 90 3.63 -16.65 -31.83
N MET A 91 3.93 -15.87 -30.78
CA MET A 91 5.29 -15.41 -30.48
C MET A 91 6.01 -16.35 -29.52
N GLU A 92 7.22 -16.77 -29.90
CA GLU A 92 8.03 -17.73 -29.13
C GLU A 92 8.48 -17.16 -27.77
N HIS A 93 8.63 -15.83 -27.66
CA HIS A 93 9.01 -15.13 -26.43
C HIS A 93 7.90 -15.07 -25.38
N THR A 94 6.64 -15.34 -25.74
CA THR A 94 5.50 -15.31 -24.80
C THR A 94 5.57 -16.47 -23.80
N LYS A 95 6.01 -17.66 -24.24
CA LYS A 95 6.09 -18.86 -23.38
C LYS A 95 7.04 -18.71 -22.18
N PRO A 96 8.30 -18.26 -22.33
CA PRO A 96 9.18 -18.05 -21.19
C PRO A 96 8.70 -16.89 -20.29
N LEU A 97 8.17 -15.80 -20.87
CA LEU A 97 7.59 -14.69 -20.09
C LEU A 97 6.42 -15.14 -19.21
N ALA A 98 5.50 -15.92 -19.78
CA ALA A 98 4.37 -16.47 -19.05
C ALA A 98 4.81 -17.43 -17.94
N ASN A 99 5.80 -18.29 -18.19
CA ASN A 99 6.36 -19.18 -17.18
C ASN A 99 7.00 -18.39 -16.02
N VAL A 100 7.75 -17.34 -16.31
CA VAL A 100 8.35 -16.45 -15.29
C VAL A 100 7.25 -15.76 -14.48
N SER A 101 6.24 -15.18 -15.13
CA SER A 101 5.11 -14.53 -14.44
C SER A 101 4.32 -15.52 -13.56
N SER A 102 4.11 -16.75 -14.04
CA SER A 102 3.48 -17.82 -13.26
C SER A 102 4.32 -18.19 -12.03
N ALA A 103 5.64 -18.34 -12.18
CA ALA A 103 6.54 -18.65 -11.07
C ALA A 103 6.54 -17.54 -10.01
N LEU A 104 6.57 -16.27 -10.43
CA LEU A 104 6.46 -15.13 -9.52
C LEU A 104 5.13 -15.16 -8.75
N THR A 105 4.03 -15.49 -9.43
CA THR A 105 2.70 -15.62 -8.82
C THR A 105 2.67 -16.75 -7.78
N CYS A 106 3.34 -17.88 -8.02
CA CYS A 106 3.46 -18.95 -7.01
C CYS A 106 4.22 -18.49 -5.75
N VAL A 107 5.26 -17.67 -5.90
CA VAL A 107 5.99 -17.09 -4.76
C VAL A 107 5.09 -16.15 -3.95
N PHE A 108 4.21 -15.38 -4.60
CA PHE A 108 3.21 -14.55 -3.92
C PHE A 108 2.22 -15.38 -3.11
N VAL A 109 1.69 -16.45 -3.71
CA VAL A 109 0.76 -17.35 -3.02
C VAL A 109 1.43 -17.95 -1.78
N PHE A 110 2.68 -18.40 -1.91
CA PHE A 110 3.45 -18.93 -0.79
C PHE A 110 3.64 -17.90 0.34
N GLU A 111 3.96 -16.64 0.01
CA GLU A 111 4.08 -15.56 0.98
C GLU A 111 2.76 -15.30 1.74
N VAL A 112 1.65 -15.23 1.02
CA VAL A 112 0.31 -15.04 1.62
C VAL A 112 -0.04 -16.23 2.53
N CYS A 113 0.30 -17.46 2.16
CA CYS A 113 0.12 -18.64 3.00
C CYS A 113 0.94 -18.58 4.29
N LEU A 114 2.18 -18.10 4.24
CA LEU A 114 3.02 -17.90 5.42
C LEU A 114 2.44 -16.82 6.34
N LEU A 115 1.99 -15.70 5.77
CA LEU A 115 1.37 -14.62 6.52
C LEU A 115 0.07 -15.08 7.19
N PHE A 116 -0.79 -15.78 6.45
CA PHE A 116 -2.04 -16.34 6.99
C PHE A 116 -1.77 -17.29 8.14
N SER A 117 -0.81 -18.21 7.98
CA SER A 117 -0.42 -19.17 9.03
C SER A 117 0.11 -18.46 10.28
N SER A 118 0.80 -17.33 10.10
CA SER A 118 1.31 -16.54 11.21
C SER A 118 0.21 -15.74 11.94
N ILE A 119 -0.79 -15.22 11.24
CA ILE A 119 -1.87 -14.40 11.82
C ILE A 119 -2.95 -15.28 12.46
N PHE A 120 -3.40 -16.33 11.78
CA PHE A 120 -4.51 -17.19 12.22
C PHE A 120 -4.24 -17.83 13.59
N PHE A 121 -2.98 -18.23 13.85
CA PHE A 121 -2.61 -18.87 15.10
C PHE A 121 -2.60 -17.92 16.31
N LEU A 122 -2.52 -16.60 16.09
CA LEU A 122 -2.55 -15.58 17.15
C LEU A 122 -3.98 -15.23 17.59
N SER A 123 -5.00 -15.61 16.80
CA SER A 123 -6.40 -15.43 17.19
C SER A 123 -6.92 -16.55 18.10
N HIS A 124 -6.18 -17.66 18.25
CA HIS A 124 -6.66 -18.87 18.92
C HIS A 124 -5.94 -19.20 20.25
N ASN A 125 -5.09 -18.28 20.73
CA ASN A 125 -4.48 -18.27 22.07
C ASN A 125 -4.98 -17.04 22.84
#